data_AF-A0A136JXK3-F1
#
_entry.id   AF-A0A136JXK3-F1
#
_cell.length_a   1.000
_cell.length_b   1.000
_cell.length_c   1.000
_cell.angle_alpha   90.00
_cell.angle_beta   90.00
_cell.angle_gamma   90.00
#
_symmetry.space_group_name_H-M   'P 1'
#
loop_
_entity.id
_entity.type
_entity.pdbx_description
1 polymer ?
#
loop_
_entity_poly.entity_id
_entity_poly.type
_entity_poly.pdbx_seq_one_letter_code
_entity_poly.pdbx_strand_id
1 'polypeptide(L)'
;MCALSALEEDGRLAQRYLIVSCWAPATPTFAYEPTRLAPAVIAEELRRTKGEARLVRHGKESALEVLHAGRNLLFPPWKFDIRGPLVLLQIMAMHGALCVLGSVDSQVFWELLAQLIDDPRVRPADVVFSDHNLPKIFGDTYTRLSTLPLGASCDLSEITPLRPVIPSVLPTATGSARPYRFRQVSIRRGALWSGMPASSTARQFQSMTEETPPWFLTLVPETLAAGI
;
A
#
# COMPACT_ATOMS: atom_id res chain seq x y z
N MET A 1 -34.77 7.53 -22.97
CA MET A 1 -33.79 6.50 -23.39
C MET A 1 -32.61 6.55 -22.46
N CYS A 2 -32.16 5.41 -21.95
CA CYS A 2 -31.07 5.36 -20.97
C CYS A 2 -29.75 5.72 -21.67
N ALA A 3 -29.02 6.72 -21.15
CA ALA A 3 -27.74 7.19 -21.70
C ALA A 3 -26.61 6.13 -21.67
N LEU A 4 -26.89 4.92 -21.20
CA LEU A 4 -25.96 3.80 -21.14
C LEU A 4 -25.73 3.15 -22.50
N SER A 5 -26.70 3.18 -23.42
CA SER A 5 -26.57 2.53 -24.75
C SER A 5 -25.41 3.12 -25.56
N ALA A 6 -25.25 4.44 -25.54
CA ALA A 6 -24.11 5.11 -26.20
C ALA A 6 -22.76 4.71 -25.59
N LEU A 7 -22.71 4.52 -24.26
CA LEU A 7 -21.48 4.06 -23.59
C LEU A 7 -21.17 2.59 -23.87
N GLU A 8 -22.19 1.77 -24.11
CA GLU A 8 -22.05 0.38 -24.53
C GLU A 8 -21.56 0.28 -25.97
N GLU A 9 -22.17 1.05 -26.88
CA GLU A 9 -21.81 1.14 -28.31
C GLU A 9 -20.37 1.65 -28.51
N ASP A 10 -19.94 2.63 -27.72
CA ASP A 10 -18.57 3.16 -27.75
C ASP A 10 -17.55 2.28 -27.01
N GLY A 11 -17.95 1.11 -26.49
CA GLY A 11 -17.07 0.19 -25.76
C GLY A 11 -16.54 0.75 -24.43
N ARG A 12 -17.18 1.79 -23.89
CA ARG A 12 -16.81 2.45 -22.62
C ARG A 12 -17.38 1.76 -21.39
N LEU A 13 -18.37 0.88 -21.57
CA LEU A 13 -18.84 -0.04 -20.54
C LEU A 13 -18.07 -1.36 -20.63
N ALA A 14 -17.43 -1.74 -19.53
CA ALA A 14 -16.81 -3.06 -19.45
C ALA A 14 -17.92 -4.13 -19.38
N GLN A 15 -17.74 -5.24 -20.11
CA GLN A 15 -18.61 -6.41 -19.99
C GLN A 15 -18.59 -7.02 -18.58
N ARG A 16 -17.49 -6.82 -17.84
CA ARG A 16 -17.30 -7.28 -16.47
C ARG A 16 -16.48 -6.25 -15.70
N TYR A 17 -16.89 -5.98 -14.47
CA TYR A 17 -16.16 -5.15 -13.53
C TYR A 17 -15.61 -6.04 -12.41
N LEU A 18 -14.29 -6.11 -12.26
CA LEU A 18 -13.68 -6.75 -11.11
C LEU A 18 -13.29 -5.70 -10.08
N ILE A 19 -13.77 -5.88 -8.84
CA ILE A 19 -13.34 -5.07 -7.70
C ILE A 19 -12.31 -5.88 -6.93
N VAL A 20 -11.08 -5.38 -6.87
CA VAL A 20 -10.01 -5.98 -6.05
C VAL A 20 -9.96 -5.23 -4.74
N SER A 21 -9.99 -5.95 -3.61
CA SER A 21 -9.83 -5.33 -2.30
C SER A 21 -8.70 -5.97 -1.50
N CYS A 22 -8.00 -5.15 -0.71
CA CYS A 22 -7.05 -5.61 0.29
C CYS A 22 -7.27 -4.80 1.58
N TRP A 23 -7.69 -5.50 2.63
CA TRP A 23 -7.91 -4.95 3.95
C TRP A 23 -6.70 -5.20 4.85
N ALA A 24 -6.23 -4.14 5.51
CA ALA A 24 -5.04 -4.14 6.37
C ALA A 24 -3.83 -4.79 5.68
N PRO A 25 -3.30 -4.20 4.58
CA PRO A 25 -2.07 -4.69 3.97
C PRO A 25 -0.98 -4.87 5.03
N ALA A 26 -0.32 -6.03 5.03
CA ALA A 26 0.53 -6.41 6.15
C ALA A 26 1.82 -5.59 6.24
N THR A 27 2.08 -5.04 7.43
CA THR A 27 3.41 -4.62 7.89
C THR A 27 4.14 -5.83 8.51
N PRO A 28 5.39 -6.13 8.09
CA PRO A 28 6.27 -5.31 7.24
C PRO A 28 6.21 -5.59 5.72
N THR A 29 5.50 -6.64 5.27
CA THR A 29 5.52 -7.14 3.88
C THR A 29 5.40 -6.05 2.80
N PHE A 30 4.51 -5.08 2.98
CA PHE A 30 4.28 -3.98 2.01
C PHE A 30 4.79 -2.61 2.47
N ALA A 31 5.43 -2.55 3.64
CA ALA A 31 5.82 -1.30 4.31
C ALA A 31 7.26 -0.85 3.99
N TYR A 32 7.99 -1.62 3.19
CA TYR A 32 9.36 -1.32 2.77
C TYR A 32 9.49 -1.62 1.28
N GLU A 33 9.91 -0.64 0.48
CA GLU A 33 10.00 -0.78 -0.98
C GLU A 33 11.42 -1.20 -1.44
N PRO A 34 11.61 -2.45 -1.91
CA PRO A 34 12.93 -2.97 -2.28
C PRO A 34 13.59 -2.24 -3.46
N THR A 35 12.83 -1.55 -4.31
CA THR A 35 13.41 -0.79 -5.43
C THR A 35 14.10 0.50 -5.01
N ARG A 36 13.86 0.98 -3.77
CA ARG A 36 14.52 2.18 -3.22
C ARG A 36 15.29 1.94 -1.93
N LEU A 37 15.00 0.87 -1.20
CA LEU A 37 15.66 0.51 0.05
C LEU A 37 16.55 -0.71 -0.15
N ALA A 38 17.85 -0.55 0.12
CA ALA A 38 18.80 -1.65 0.09
C ALA A 38 18.41 -2.73 1.12
N PRO A 39 18.68 -4.02 0.84
CA PRO A 39 18.36 -5.12 1.75
C PRO A 39 18.93 -4.92 3.16
N ALA A 40 20.12 -4.33 3.29
CA ALA A 40 20.75 -4.04 4.57
C ALA A 40 19.97 -3.00 5.39
N VAL A 41 19.43 -1.95 4.74
CA VAL A 41 18.61 -0.92 5.39
C VAL A 41 17.31 -1.52 5.91
N ILE A 42 16.65 -2.35 5.10
CA ILE A 42 15.43 -3.06 5.49
C ILE A 42 15.71 -4.00 6.68
N ALA A 43 16.79 -4.76 6.63
CA ALA A 43 17.16 -5.68 7.70
C ALA A 43 17.46 -4.95 9.02
N GLU A 44 18.18 -3.83 8.97
CA GLU A 44 18.45 -2.98 10.14
C GLU A 44 17.15 -2.45 10.74
N GLU A 45 16.25 -1.93 9.90
CA GLU A 45 14.98 -1.38 10.36
C GLU A 45 14.05 -2.44 10.96
N LEU A 46 14.01 -3.64 10.39
CA LEU A 46 13.29 -4.78 10.94
C LEU A 46 13.86 -5.16 12.31
N ARG A 47 15.18 -5.22 12.46
CA ARG A 47 15.83 -5.48 13.75
C ARG A 47 15.47 -4.41 14.78
N ARG A 48 15.54 -3.14 14.40
CA ARG A 48 15.23 -1.99 15.26
C ARG A 48 13.78 -1.98 15.73
N THR A 49 12.82 -2.30 14.85
CA THR A 49 11.38 -2.15 15.13
C THR A 49 10.71 -3.43 15.59
N LYS A 50 11.17 -4.60 15.12
CA LYS A 50 10.57 -5.91 15.42
C LYS A 50 11.46 -6.78 16.29
N GLY A 51 12.75 -6.47 16.41
CA GLY A 51 13.72 -7.26 17.17
C GLY A 51 14.54 -8.21 16.30
N GLU A 52 15.51 -8.88 16.91
CA GLU A 52 16.35 -9.86 16.23
C GLU A 52 15.52 -11.05 15.75
N ALA A 53 15.64 -11.41 14.48
CA ALA A 53 14.84 -12.45 13.86
C ALA A 53 15.73 -13.50 13.18
N ARG A 54 15.40 -14.78 13.37
CA ARG A 54 16.09 -15.89 12.73
C ARG A 54 15.12 -16.99 12.34
N LEU A 55 15.39 -17.67 11.23
CA LEU A 55 14.66 -18.86 10.86
C LEU A 55 15.13 -20.03 11.74
N VAL A 56 14.17 -20.69 12.38
CA VAL A 56 14.39 -21.87 13.22
C VAL A 56 13.51 -23.01 12.74
N ARG A 57 13.78 -24.23 13.23
CA ARG A 57 12.85 -25.35 13.11
C ARG A 57 12.10 -25.51 14.42
N HIS A 58 10.77 -25.52 14.35
CA HIS A 58 9.90 -25.86 15.47
C HIS A 58 9.20 -27.20 15.16
N GLY A 59 9.67 -28.27 15.78
CA GLY A 59 9.29 -29.63 15.38
C GLY A 59 9.77 -29.95 13.96
N LYS A 60 8.83 -30.25 13.05
CA LYS A 60 9.13 -30.55 11.63
C LYS A 60 8.95 -29.33 10.70
N GLU A 61 8.51 -28.19 11.24
CA GLU A 61 8.13 -27.01 10.46
C GLU A 61 9.18 -25.91 10.59
N SER A 62 9.36 -25.12 9.54
CA SER A 62 10.16 -23.90 9.58
C SER A 62 9.34 -22.79 10.22
N ALA A 63 9.95 -22.04 11.14
CA ALA A 63 9.33 -20.91 11.82
C ALA A 63 10.31 -19.73 11.87
N LEU A 64 9.77 -18.52 11.97
CA LEU A 64 10.54 -17.32 12.25
C LEU A 64 10.50 -17.07 13.75
N GLU A 65 11.65 -17.19 14.42
CA GLU A 65 11.80 -16.78 15.82
C GLU A 65 12.24 -15.32 15.87
N VAL A 66 11.49 -14.51 16.62
CA VAL A 66 11.76 -13.08 16.82
C VAL A 66 11.95 -12.84 18.31
N LEU A 67 13.13 -12.35 18.70
CA LEU A 67 13.43 -11.89 20.05
C LEU A 67 13.01 -10.43 20.17
N HIS A 68 11.90 -10.19 20.86
CA HIS A 68 11.35 -8.85 21.08
C HIS A 68 11.06 -8.62 22.56
N ALA A 69 11.59 -7.53 23.12
CA ALA A 69 11.41 -7.16 24.52
C ALA A 69 11.69 -8.32 25.52
N GLY A 70 12.73 -9.11 25.26
CA GLY A 70 13.13 -10.25 26.11
C GLY A 70 12.28 -11.52 25.96
N ARG A 71 11.35 -11.56 25.00
CA ARG A 71 10.50 -12.72 24.71
C ARG A 71 10.80 -13.27 23.32
N ASN A 72 10.84 -14.60 23.21
CA ASN A 72 10.88 -15.28 21.92
C ASN A 72 9.44 -15.47 21.41
N LEU A 73 9.16 -14.87 20.26
CA LEU A 73 7.89 -15.03 19.55
C LEU A 73 8.12 -15.89 18.31
N LEU A 74 7.22 -16.83 18.05
CA LEU A 74 7.26 -17.67 16.86
C LEU A 74 6.19 -17.19 15.86
N PHE A 75 6.62 -17.00 14.63
CA PHE A 75 5.76 -16.64 13.51
C PHE A 75 5.95 -17.63 12.36
N PRO A 76 5.00 -17.67 11.41
CA PRO A 76 5.24 -18.31 10.13
C PRO A 76 6.52 -17.76 9.46
N PRO A 77 7.26 -18.59 8.71
CA PRO A 77 8.57 -18.23 8.17
C PRO A 77 8.52 -17.04 7.20
N TRP A 78 7.36 -16.82 6.57
CA TRP A 78 7.10 -15.75 5.62
C TRP A 78 6.70 -14.42 6.27
N LYS A 79 6.57 -14.32 7.60
CA LYS A 79 6.04 -13.12 8.27
C LYS A 79 6.81 -11.85 7.93
N PHE A 80 8.11 -11.96 7.67
CA PHE A 80 9.00 -10.86 7.27
C PHE A 80 9.43 -10.94 5.79
N ASP A 81 8.68 -11.67 4.95
CA ASP A 81 8.86 -11.61 3.50
C ASP A 81 8.50 -10.19 3.01
N ILE A 82 9.53 -9.40 2.70
CA ILE A 82 9.34 -8.05 2.17
C ILE A 82 9.11 -8.13 0.66
N ARG A 83 7.97 -7.59 0.22
CA ARG A 83 7.54 -7.54 -1.19
C ARG A 83 7.45 -6.11 -1.70
N GLY A 84 7.08 -5.17 -0.83
CA GLY A 84 6.98 -3.74 -1.14
C GLY A 84 5.65 -3.33 -1.81
N PRO A 85 5.33 -2.04 -1.76
CA PRO A 85 4.08 -1.49 -2.29
C PRO A 85 3.91 -1.71 -3.80
N LEU A 86 4.99 -1.73 -4.59
CA LEU A 86 4.87 -1.94 -6.05
C LEU A 86 4.26 -3.30 -6.42
N VAL A 87 4.57 -4.36 -5.66
CA VAL A 87 3.96 -5.68 -5.86
C VAL A 87 2.45 -5.63 -5.66
N LEU A 88 2.00 -4.97 -4.58
CA LEU A 88 0.58 -4.83 -4.27
C LEU A 88 -0.14 -4.01 -5.35
N LEU A 89 0.41 -2.86 -5.71
CA LEU A 89 -0.14 -1.98 -6.74
C LEU A 89 -0.25 -2.70 -8.09
N GLN A 90 0.77 -3.48 -8.46
CA GLN A 90 0.75 -4.23 -9.71
C GLN A 90 -0.34 -5.31 -9.73
N ILE A 91 -0.47 -6.11 -8.66
CA ILE A 91 -1.54 -7.13 -8.56
C ILE A 91 -2.91 -6.46 -8.68
N MET A 92 -3.11 -5.34 -7.97
CA MET A 92 -4.35 -4.58 -8.04
C MET A 92 -4.63 -4.09 -9.46
N ALA A 93 -3.64 -3.49 -10.13
CA ALA A 93 -3.80 -2.97 -11.48
C ALA A 93 -4.02 -4.06 -12.54
N MET A 94 -3.40 -5.23 -12.38
CA MET A 94 -3.53 -6.34 -13.33
C MET A 94 -4.92 -6.99 -13.31
N HIS A 95 -5.61 -6.92 -12.17
CA HIS A 95 -6.85 -7.67 -11.97
C HIS A 95 -8.08 -6.77 -11.82
N GLY A 96 -7.94 -5.58 -11.23
CA GLY A 96 -9.08 -4.72 -10.92
C GLY A 96 -9.50 -3.80 -12.07
N ALA A 97 -10.81 -3.57 -12.19
CA ALA A 97 -11.36 -2.36 -12.81
C ALA A 97 -11.51 -1.23 -11.76
N LEU A 98 -11.63 -1.62 -10.49
CA LEU A 98 -11.63 -0.76 -9.31
C LEU A 98 -10.88 -1.48 -8.19
N CYS A 99 -10.01 -0.75 -7.49
CA CYS A 99 -9.17 -1.30 -6.44
C CYS A 99 -9.43 -0.56 -5.13
N VAL A 100 -9.59 -1.30 -4.04
CA VAL A 100 -9.89 -0.75 -2.72
C VAL A 100 -8.87 -1.25 -1.70
N LEU A 101 -8.14 -0.32 -1.11
CA LEU A 101 -7.27 -0.56 0.04
C LEU A 101 -7.91 0.07 1.26
N GLY A 102 -8.07 -0.68 2.34
CA GLY A 102 -8.64 -0.13 3.55
C GLY A 102 -7.96 -0.64 4.80
N SER A 103 -8.18 0.05 5.93
CA SER A 103 -7.44 -0.19 7.17
C SER A 103 -5.93 -0.10 6.96
N VAL A 104 -5.48 0.77 6.05
CA VAL A 104 -4.06 0.89 5.69
C VAL A 104 -3.34 1.64 6.79
N ASP A 105 -2.31 1.02 7.37
CA ASP A 105 -1.47 1.65 8.37
C ASP A 105 -0.66 2.80 7.75
N SER A 106 -0.20 3.73 8.59
CA SER A 106 0.49 4.93 8.09
C SER A 106 1.78 4.62 7.34
N GLN A 107 2.52 3.58 7.74
CA GLN A 107 3.79 3.24 7.10
C GLN A 107 3.55 2.73 5.68
N VAL A 108 2.63 1.77 5.51
CA VAL A 108 2.25 1.26 4.19
C VAL A 108 1.60 2.36 3.35
N PHE A 109 0.78 3.22 3.95
CA PHE A 109 0.13 4.33 3.25
C PHE A 109 1.14 5.26 2.57
N TRP A 110 2.13 5.75 3.31
CA TRP A 110 3.12 6.67 2.75
C TRP A 110 4.02 6.00 1.71
N GLU A 111 4.34 4.72 1.88
CA GLU A 111 5.07 3.94 0.87
C GLU A 111 4.27 3.74 -0.42
N LEU A 112 2.96 3.49 -0.32
CA LEU A 112 2.07 3.45 -1.48
C LEU A 112 2.03 4.80 -2.20
N LEU A 113 1.85 5.91 -1.46
CA LEU A 113 1.84 7.25 -2.05
C LEU A 113 3.15 7.57 -2.75
N ALA A 114 4.29 7.20 -2.16
CA ALA A 114 5.58 7.39 -2.80
C ALA A 114 5.64 6.74 -4.19
N GLN A 115 4.94 5.63 -4.44
CA GLN A 115 4.90 4.99 -5.76
C GLN A 115 3.90 5.61 -6.74
N LEU A 116 2.86 6.28 -6.22
CA LEU A 116 1.78 6.87 -7.00
C LEU A 116 2.07 8.32 -7.44
N ILE A 117 2.87 9.05 -6.67
CA ILE A 117 3.23 10.45 -6.93
C ILE A 117 4.33 10.51 -8.00
N ASP A 118 4.27 11.47 -8.91
CA ASP A 118 5.29 11.60 -9.97
C ASP A 118 6.66 12.02 -9.43
N ASP A 119 6.68 12.98 -8.50
CA ASP A 119 7.89 13.59 -7.95
C ASP A 119 8.90 12.55 -7.41
N PRO A 120 10.09 12.41 -8.02
CA PRO A 120 11.09 11.44 -7.54
C PRO A 120 11.63 11.75 -6.16
N ARG A 121 11.51 13.01 -5.66
CA ARG A 121 11.98 13.39 -4.32
C ARG A 121 11.21 12.71 -3.20
N VAL A 122 9.97 12.26 -3.46
CA VAL A 122 9.20 11.48 -2.48
C VAL A 122 9.62 10.01 -2.41
N ARG A 123 10.59 9.59 -3.23
CA ARG A 123 11.20 8.24 -3.21
C ARG A 123 12.72 8.31 -2.98
N PRO A 124 13.19 8.91 -1.87
CA PRO A 124 14.61 8.94 -1.58
C PRO A 124 15.17 7.51 -1.44
N ALA A 125 16.35 7.28 -1.99
CA ALA A 125 17.07 6.01 -1.83
C ALA A 125 17.52 5.84 -0.37
N ASP A 126 17.38 4.62 0.16
CA ASP A 126 17.86 4.20 1.48
C ASP A 126 17.35 5.02 2.69
N VAL A 127 16.26 5.77 2.52
CA VAL A 127 15.63 6.52 3.60
C VAL A 127 14.31 5.86 3.99
N VAL A 128 14.27 5.23 5.15
CA VAL A 128 13.02 4.70 5.74
C VAL A 128 12.14 5.88 6.17
N PHE A 129 10.86 5.84 5.84
CA PHE A 129 9.93 6.87 6.27
C PHE A 129 9.65 6.81 7.78
N SER A 130 9.58 7.97 8.40
CA SER A 130 9.23 8.16 9.80
C SER A 130 8.46 9.46 9.98
N ASP A 131 7.74 9.60 11.07
CA ASP A 131 6.98 10.83 11.38
C ASP A 131 7.85 12.10 11.36
N HIS A 132 9.15 11.96 11.61
CA HIS A 132 10.10 13.07 11.56
C HIS A 132 10.45 13.51 10.13
N ASN A 133 10.62 12.57 9.19
CA ASN A 133 11.08 12.90 7.84
C ASN A 133 9.95 13.02 6.81
N LEU A 134 8.77 12.46 7.08
CA LEU A 134 7.59 12.54 6.21
C LEU A 134 7.22 13.98 5.83
N PRO A 135 7.14 14.96 6.77
CA PRO A 135 6.82 16.35 6.41
C PRO A 135 7.83 16.95 5.43
N LYS A 136 9.12 16.61 5.58
CA LYS A 136 10.19 17.12 4.71
C LYS A 136 10.18 16.47 3.33
N ILE A 137 9.89 15.17 3.26
CA ILE A 137 9.91 14.39 2.02
C ILE A 137 8.69 14.71 1.16
N PHE A 138 7.50 14.74 1.76
CA PHE A 138 6.24 14.90 1.05
C PHE A 138 5.72 16.35 1.01
N GLY A 139 6.27 17.25 1.83
CA GLY A 139 5.98 18.68 1.80
C GLY A 139 4.49 18.99 1.90
N ASP A 140 3.97 19.76 0.94
CA ASP A 140 2.57 20.19 0.91
C ASP A 140 1.59 19.01 0.82
N THR A 141 1.97 17.90 0.18
CA THR A 141 1.16 16.68 0.14
C THR A 141 0.97 16.12 1.55
N TYR A 142 2.02 16.11 2.37
CA TYR A 142 1.92 15.69 3.77
C TYR A 142 1.00 16.62 4.56
N THR A 143 1.19 17.93 4.43
CA THR A 143 0.39 18.94 5.13
C THR A 143 -1.10 18.78 4.80
N ARG A 144 -1.45 18.74 3.51
CA ARG A 144 -2.86 18.61 3.07
C ARG A 144 -3.49 17.33 3.60
N LEU A 145 -2.84 16.18 3.43
CA LEU A 145 -3.38 14.90 3.90
C LEU A 145 -3.47 14.82 5.42
N SER A 146 -2.50 15.37 6.15
CA SER A 146 -2.48 15.37 7.62
C SER A 146 -3.56 16.28 8.22
N THR A 147 -3.99 17.31 7.48
CA THR A 147 -5.11 18.20 7.86
C THR A 147 -6.47 17.71 7.36
N LEU A 148 -6.52 16.63 6.57
CA LEU A 148 -7.77 16.07 6.06
C LEU A 148 -8.67 15.64 7.24
N PRO A 149 -9.91 16.13 7.36
CA PRO A 149 -10.79 15.72 8.45
C PRO A 149 -11.10 14.22 8.42
N LEU A 150 -11.42 13.64 9.59
CA LEU A 150 -11.87 12.24 9.64
C LEU A 150 -13.17 12.07 8.83
N GLY A 151 -13.21 11.01 8.03
CA GLY A 151 -14.29 10.73 7.09
C GLY A 151 -14.22 11.52 5.78
N ALA A 152 -13.37 12.55 5.68
CA ALA A 152 -13.21 13.31 4.45
C ALA A 152 -12.32 12.57 3.43
N SER A 153 -12.53 12.90 2.16
CA SER A 153 -11.79 12.35 1.03
C SER A 153 -11.17 13.47 0.20
N CYS A 154 -10.09 13.16 -0.51
CA CYS A 154 -9.53 13.99 -1.56
C CYS A 154 -9.09 13.11 -2.75
N ASP A 155 -9.01 13.68 -3.94
CA ASP A 155 -8.28 13.06 -5.05
C ASP A 155 -6.80 13.45 -4.94
N LEU A 156 -5.90 12.47 -5.03
CA LEU A 156 -4.46 12.73 -4.96
C LEU A 156 -4.00 13.64 -6.11
N SER A 157 -4.63 13.55 -7.28
CA SER A 157 -4.31 14.39 -8.44
C SER A 157 -4.63 15.89 -8.24
N GLU A 158 -5.50 16.23 -7.28
CA GLU A 158 -5.80 17.63 -6.91
C GLU A 158 -4.71 18.26 -6.03
N ILE A 159 -3.85 17.44 -5.42
CA ILE A 159 -2.80 17.89 -4.50
C ILE A 159 -1.39 17.71 -5.06
N THR A 160 -1.16 16.71 -5.92
CA THR A 160 0.13 16.45 -6.55
C THR A 160 -0.02 15.66 -7.85
N PRO A 161 0.88 15.84 -8.85
CA PRO A 161 0.85 15.03 -10.07
C PRO A 161 1.01 13.54 -9.79
N LEU A 162 0.20 12.73 -10.49
CA LEU A 162 0.29 11.27 -10.47
C LEU A 162 1.36 10.80 -11.44
N ARG A 163 2.05 9.72 -11.06
CA ARG A 163 3.08 9.10 -11.87
C ARG A 163 2.47 8.57 -13.18
N PRO A 164 2.99 8.95 -14.35
CA PRO A 164 2.39 8.58 -15.64
C PRO A 164 2.57 7.10 -15.97
N VAL A 165 3.63 6.47 -15.44
CA VAL A 165 3.91 5.04 -15.60
C VAL A 165 4.51 4.50 -14.29
N ILE A 166 3.93 3.44 -13.76
CA ILE A 166 4.42 2.74 -12.57
C ILE A 166 5.25 1.53 -13.03
N PRO A 167 6.45 1.30 -12.44
CA PRO A 167 7.29 0.18 -12.80
C PRO A 167 6.60 -1.14 -12.44
N SER A 168 6.77 -2.13 -13.31
CA SER A 168 6.36 -3.49 -13.05
C SER A 168 7.51 -4.26 -12.39
N VAL A 169 7.19 -4.93 -11.30
CA VAL A 169 8.12 -5.72 -10.47
C VAL A 169 7.77 -7.21 -10.46
N LEU A 170 6.57 -7.58 -10.91
CA LEU A 170 6.17 -8.97 -11.10
C LEU A 170 6.38 -9.41 -12.55
N PRO A 171 6.86 -10.65 -12.78
CA PRO A 171 6.89 -11.25 -14.10
C PRO A 171 5.44 -11.46 -14.60
N THR A 172 5.17 -11.12 -15.85
CA THR A 172 3.90 -11.46 -16.51
C THR A 172 4.04 -12.80 -17.24
N ALA A 173 2.93 -13.54 -17.36
CA ALA A 173 2.90 -14.82 -18.07
C ALA A 173 3.39 -14.73 -19.53
N THR A 174 3.35 -13.54 -20.14
CA THR A 174 3.79 -13.26 -21.51
C THR A 174 5.19 -12.63 -21.58
N GLY A 175 5.93 -12.53 -20.47
CA GLY A 175 7.29 -12.01 -20.43
C GLY A 175 7.44 -10.49 -20.58
N SER A 176 6.47 -9.78 -21.18
CA SER A 176 6.43 -8.32 -21.19
C SER A 176 5.50 -7.80 -20.09
N ALA A 177 6.06 -7.14 -19.09
CA ALA A 177 5.27 -6.33 -18.19
C ALA A 177 4.61 -5.19 -18.97
N ARG A 178 3.28 -5.15 -19.01
CA ARG A 178 2.59 -4.01 -19.59
C ARG A 178 2.74 -2.82 -18.64
N PRO A 179 3.16 -1.65 -19.15
CA PRO A 179 3.16 -0.45 -18.34
C PRO A 179 1.72 -0.14 -17.90
N TYR A 180 1.59 0.30 -16.66
CA TYR A 180 0.30 0.62 -16.07
C TYR A 180 0.40 1.92 -15.28
N ARG A 181 -0.75 2.54 -15.06
CA ARG A 181 -0.90 3.68 -14.16
C ARG A 181 -2.24 3.59 -13.44
N PHE A 182 -2.47 4.51 -12.51
CA PHE A 182 -3.79 4.74 -11.95
C PHE A 182 -4.29 6.09 -12.44
N ARG A 183 -5.39 6.09 -13.20
CA ARG A 183 -6.00 7.33 -13.71
C ARG A 183 -6.69 8.13 -12.62
N GLN A 184 -7.02 7.48 -11.50
CA GLN A 184 -7.64 8.08 -10.35
C GLN A 184 -7.13 7.42 -9.07
N VAL A 185 -6.82 8.24 -8.08
CA VAL A 185 -6.37 7.82 -6.74
C VAL A 185 -7.13 8.68 -5.72
N SER A 186 -8.20 8.13 -5.16
CA SER A 186 -8.93 8.80 -4.09
C SER A 186 -8.43 8.31 -2.73
N ILE A 187 -8.15 9.24 -1.83
CA ILE A 187 -7.71 8.99 -0.46
C ILE A 187 -8.82 9.42 0.48
N ARG A 188 -9.09 8.61 1.50
CA ARG A 188 -9.99 8.95 2.60
C ARG A 188 -9.30 8.71 3.93
N ARG A 189 -9.45 9.66 4.85
CA ARG A 189 -8.93 9.52 6.23
C ARG A 189 -10.01 8.90 7.12
N GLY A 190 -9.65 7.87 7.90
CA GLY A 190 -10.51 7.32 8.93
C GLY A 190 -11.84 6.82 8.39
N ALA A 191 -11.82 5.78 7.56
CA ALA A 191 -13.02 5.05 7.14
C ALA A 191 -13.64 4.29 8.33
N LEU A 192 -14.20 5.05 9.28
CA LEU A 192 -14.89 4.57 10.46
C LEU A 192 -16.35 4.36 10.09
N TRP A 193 -16.75 3.10 9.93
CA TRP A 193 -18.18 2.76 9.90
C TRP A 193 -18.67 2.57 11.33
N SER A 194 -19.84 3.14 11.65
CA SER A 194 -20.48 2.90 12.95
C SER A 194 -20.61 1.39 13.20
N GLY A 195 -20.06 0.91 14.32
CA GLY A 195 -20.05 -0.52 14.69
C GLY A 195 -18.94 -1.37 14.04
N MET A 196 -18.10 -0.79 13.17
CA MET A 196 -16.95 -1.48 12.57
C MET A 196 -15.64 -0.94 13.16
N PRO A 197 -14.78 -1.79 13.73
CA PRO A 197 -13.49 -1.34 14.28
C PRO A 197 -12.58 -0.84 13.16
N ALA A 198 -11.77 0.16 13.47
CA ALA A 198 -10.82 0.77 12.54
C ALA A 198 -9.78 -0.25 12.02
N SER A 199 -9.41 -1.23 12.84
CA SER A 199 -8.53 -2.34 12.48
C SER A 199 -9.00 -3.67 13.11
N SER A 200 -8.62 -4.80 12.52
CA SER A 200 -8.85 -6.14 13.10
C SER A 200 -8.14 -6.32 14.46
N THR A 201 -7.00 -5.65 14.64
CA THR A 201 -6.15 -5.74 15.83
C THR A 201 -6.78 -5.06 17.05
N ALA A 202 -7.56 -3.99 16.83
CA ALA A 202 -8.27 -3.27 17.88
C ALA A 202 -9.25 -4.14 18.69
N ARG A 203 -9.83 -5.20 18.10
CA ARG A 203 -10.72 -6.12 18.84
C ARG A 203 -10.01 -6.96 19.89
N GLN A 204 -8.72 -7.22 19.72
CA GLN A 204 -8.00 -8.15 20.60
C GLN A 204 -7.46 -7.47 21.87
N PHE A 205 -7.39 -6.15 21.91
CA PHE A 205 -6.81 -5.40 23.02
C PHE A 205 -7.70 -4.20 23.40
N GLN A 206 -8.63 -4.43 24.33
CA GLN A 206 -9.55 -3.40 24.87
C GLN A 206 -8.84 -2.18 25.51
N SER A 207 -7.52 -2.26 25.71
CA SER A 207 -6.68 -1.21 26.28
C SER A 207 -5.92 -0.36 25.27
N MET A 208 -6.05 -0.58 23.96
CA MET A 208 -5.38 0.26 22.94
C MET A 208 -6.08 1.63 22.83
N THR A 209 -5.49 2.64 23.47
CA THR A 209 -6.09 3.97 23.65
C THR A 209 -5.89 4.92 22.45
N GLU A 210 -4.97 4.63 21.52
CA GLU A 210 -4.67 5.53 20.39
C GLU A 210 -4.34 4.71 19.12
N GLU A 211 -5.35 4.27 18.38
CA GLU A 211 -5.12 3.90 16.98
C GLU A 211 -5.24 5.15 16.11
N THR A 212 -4.15 5.53 15.44
CA THR A 212 -4.19 6.52 14.36
C THR A 212 -5.25 6.08 13.35
N PRO A 213 -6.24 6.93 13.02
CA PRO A 213 -7.30 6.55 12.10
C PRO A 213 -6.70 6.07 10.77
N PRO A 214 -7.05 4.86 10.33
CA PRO A 214 -6.37 4.25 9.20
C PRO A 214 -6.73 4.97 7.90
N TRP A 215 -5.89 4.75 6.90
CA TRP A 215 -6.10 5.27 5.56
C TRP A 215 -6.93 4.32 4.72
N PHE A 216 -7.61 4.90 3.75
CA PHE A 216 -8.37 4.18 2.74
C PHE A 216 -8.04 4.77 1.38
N LEU A 217 -7.75 3.91 0.40
CA LEU A 217 -7.48 4.31 -0.97
C LEU A 217 -8.42 3.60 -1.94
N THR A 218 -8.97 4.36 -2.87
CA THR A 218 -9.65 3.84 -4.05
C THR A 218 -8.77 4.14 -5.26
N LEU A 219 -8.35 3.11 -5.98
CA LEU A 219 -7.49 3.23 -7.15
C LEU A 219 -8.24 2.74 -8.38
N VAL A 220 -8.16 3.51 -9.47
CA VAL A 220 -8.76 3.13 -10.75
C VAL A 220 -7.62 2.90 -11.75
N PRO A 221 -7.28 1.63 -12.05
CA PRO A 221 -6.15 1.31 -12.91
C PRO A 221 -6.47 1.60 -14.38
N GLU A 222 -5.42 1.89 -15.12
CA GLU A 222 -5.42 2.06 -16.56
C GLU A 222 -4.22 1.31 -17.15
N THR A 223 -4.53 0.33 -17.99
CA THR A 223 -3.51 -0.36 -18.79
C THR A 223 -3.13 0.54 -19.94
N LEU A 224 -1.84 0.83 -20.08
CA LEU A 224 -1.36 1.60 -21.21
C LEU A 224 -1.23 0.65 -22.41
N ALA A 225 -1.71 1.10 -23.57
CA ALA A 225 -1.46 0.38 -24.81
C ALA A 225 0.06 0.23 -24.99
N ALA A 226 0.52 -0.96 -25.38
CA ALA A 226 1.87 -1.09 -25.91
C ALA A 226 1.91 -0.20 -27.15
N GLY A 227 2.78 0.81 -27.16
CA GLY A 227 2.90 1.73 -28.28
C GLY A 227 2.99 0.94 -29.60
N ILE A 228 2.14 1.32 -30.56
CA ILE A 228 2.28 0.92 -31.96
C ILE A 228 3.39 1.77 -32.57
#